data_AF-A0A6A3K4V4-F1
#
_entry.id   AF-A0A6A3K4V4-F1
#
_cell.length_a   1.000
_cell.length_b   1.000
_cell.length_c   1.000
_cell.angle_alpha   90.00
_cell.angle_beta   90.00
_cell.angle_gamma   90.00
#
_symmetry.space_group_name_H-M   'P 1'
#
loop_
_entity.id
_entity.type
_entity.pdbx_description
1 polymer ?
#
loop_
_entity_poly.entity_id
_entity_poly.type
_entity_poly.pdbx_seq_one_letter_code
_entity_poly.pdbx_strand_id
1 'polypeptide(L)'
;MAIFLTLLFGLIFVDADYASYSGLNSGVGMVFVAALFQGMMTFQSVLPLVCVERASFYRERASQTYNALWYFLGSTLAELPYCFFSGALFTVVYYPFVGFSGFGKGVLFWLAISLTILMQVYMGMMFAYALPSEDVAGFDSNTCDQDARNHKLRLQVDRQTCRLRDRSTRTINNNIAVFAAN
;
A
#
# COMPACT_ATOMS: atom_id res chain seq x y z
N MET A 1 -8.34 -1.90 -7.78
CA MET A 1 -7.87 -2.37 -9.10
C MET A 1 -8.41 -3.76 -9.46
N ALA A 2 -8.60 -4.68 -8.50
CA ALA A 2 -9.12 -6.02 -8.76
C ALA A 2 -10.45 -6.07 -9.55
N ILE A 3 -11.41 -5.20 -9.23
CA ILE A 3 -12.74 -5.16 -9.90
C ILE A 3 -12.64 -4.77 -11.37
N PHE A 4 -11.75 -3.84 -11.73
CA PHE A 4 -11.57 -3.42 -13.11
C PHE A 4 -10.95 -4.56 -13.95
N LEU A 5 -9.94 -5.24 -13.40
CA LEU A 5 -9.29 -6.37 -14.06
C LEU A 5 -10.25 -7.56 -14.21
N THR A 6 -11.05 -7.89 -13.19
CA THR A 6 -12.04 -8.98 -13.31
C THR A 6 -13.13 -8.68 -14.30
N LEU A 7 -13.59 -7.43 -14.40
CA LEU A 7 -14.57 -7.06 -15.43
C LEU A 7 -13.96 -7.14 -16.83
N LEU A 8 -12.74 -6.67 -17.02
CA LEU A 8 -12.04 -6.76 -18.31
C LEU A 8 -11.85 -8.21 -18.75
N PHE A 9 -11.24 -9.04 -17.91
CA PHE A 9 -11.02 -10.45 -18.21
C PHE A 9 -12.30 -11.28 -18.23
N GLY A 10 -13.31 -10.90 -17.43
CA GLY A 10 -14.62 -11.54 -17.40
C GLY A 10 -15.44 -11.28 -18.66
N LEU A 11 -15.42 -10.05 -19.20
CA LEU A 11 -16.11 -9.70 -20.45
C LEU A 11 -15.49 -10.39 -21.67
N ILE A 12 -14.17 -10.60 -21.69
CA ILE A 12 -13.47 -11.31 -22.77
C ILE A 12 -13.91 -12.80 -22.84
N PHE A 13 -14.41 -13.35 -21.74
CA PHE A 13 -14.67 -14.79 -21.59
C PHE A 13 -16.16 -15.17 -21.54
N VAL A 14 -17.05 -14.21 -21.76
CA VAL A 14 -18.46 -14.51 -21.98
C VAL A 14 -18.54 -15.33 -23.27
N ASP A 15 -18.85 -16.63 -23.13
CA ASP A 15 -19.09 -17.62 -24.19
C ASP A 15 -17.89 -18.46 -24.69
N ALA A 16 -16.96 -18.84 -23.81
CA ALA A 16 -15.88 -19.78 -24.15
C ALA A 16 -16.36 -21.25 -24.19
N ASP A 17 -16.17 -21.93 -25.33
CA ASP A 17 -16.46 -23.36 -25.48
C ASP A 17 -15.33 -24.23 -24.90
N TYR A 18 -15.65 -24.94 -23.80
CA TYR A 18 -14.74 -25.85 -23.12
C TYR A 18 -14.84 -27.31 -23.60
N ALA A 19 -15.62 -27.60 -24.65
CA ALA A 19 -15.84 -28.96 -25.12
C ALA A 19 -14.63 -29.58 -25.85
N SER A 20 -13.76 -28.73 -26.42
CA SER A 20 -12.56 -29.18 -27.13
C SER A 20 -11.30 -29.11 -26.26
N TYR A 21 -10.37 -30.07 -26.39
CA TYR A 21 -9.07 -30.06 -25.67
C TYR A 21 -8.31 -28.74 -25.83
N SER A 22 -8.40 -28.11 -27.01
CA SER A 22 -7.80 -26.80 -27.27
C SER A 22 -8.48 -25.67 -26.48
N GLY A 23 -9.80 -25.71 -26.34
CA GLY A 23 -10.57 -24.73 -25.55
C GLY A 23 -10.29 -24.83 -24.06
N LEU A 24 -10.14 -26.06 -23.54
CA LEU A 24 -9.75 -26.29 -22.14
C LEU A 24 -8.36 -25.70 -21.82
N ASN A 25 -7.36 -25.96 -22.68
CA ASN A 25 -6.00 -25.43 -22.49
C ASN A 25 -5.96 -23.90 -22.53
N SER A 26 -6.72 -23.28 -23.45
CA SER A 26 -6.87 -21.82 -23.50
C SER A 26 -7.56 -21.27 -22.25
N GLY A 27 -8.57 -21.95 -21.71
CA GLY A 27 -9.24 -21.57 -20.46
C GLY A 27 -8.28 -21.57 -19.26
N VAL A 28 -7.50 -22.63 -19.10
CA VAL A 28 -6.49 -22.72 -18.01
C VAL A 28 -5.40 -21.66 -18.18
N GLY A 29 -4.92 -21.45 -19.40
CA GLY A 29 -3.93 -20.41 -19.71
C GLY A 29 -4.43 -19.01 -19.36
N MET A 30 -5.71 -18.73 -19.60
CA MET A 30 -6.29 -17.42 -19.31
C MET A 30 -6.50 -17.19 -17.81
N VAL A 31 -6.92 -18.21 -17.05
CA VAL A 31 -6.96 -18.13 -15.58
C VAL A 31 -5.57 -17.84 -15.01
N PHE A 32 -4.54 -18.48 -15.57
CA PHE A 32 -3.15 -18.24 -15.17
C PHE A 32 -2.69 -16.81 -15.48
N VAL A 33 -2.94 -16.31 -16.69
CA VAL A 33 -2.59 -14.94 -17.09
C VAL A 33 -3.34 -13.90 -16.24
N ALA A 34 -4.62 -14.11 -15.95
CA ALA A 34 -5.40 -13.21 -15.09
C ALA A 34 -4.84 -13.15 -13.66
N ALA A 35 -4.47 -14.30 -13.08
CA ALA A 35 -3.84 -14.37 -11.76
C ALA A 35 -2.47 -13.68 -11.74
N LEU A 36 -1.65 -13.87 -12.79
CA LEU A 36 -0.36 -13.21 -12.92
C LEU A 36 -0.50 -11.69 -13.04
N PHE A 37 -1.40 -11.19 -13.89
CA PHE A 37 -1.63 -9.74 -14.04
C PHE A 37 -2.11 -9.12 -12.72
N GLN A 38 -3.04 -9.76 -12.03
CA GLN A 38 -3.49 -9.32 -10.70
C GLN A 38 -2.34 -9.28 -9.70
N GLY A 39 -1.47 -10.29 -9.72
CA GLY A 39 -0.28 -10.37 -8.87
C GLY A 39 0.76 -9.29 -9.17
N MET A 40 1.08 -9.05 -10.45
CA MET A 40 2.03 -8.01 -10.87
C MET A 40 1.53 -6.60 -10.52
N MET A 41 0.25 -6.32 -10.71
CA MET A 41 -0.33 -5.01 -10.36
C MET A 41 -0.27 -4.74 -8.86
N THR A 42 -0.53 -5.78 -8.05
CA THR A 42 -0.44 -5.66 -6.59
C THR A 42 1.02 -5.40 -6.15
N PHE A 43 1.98 -6.12 -6.73
CA PHE A 43 3.41 -5.90 -6.49
C PHE A 43 3.83 -4.44 -6.73
N GLN A 44 3.44 -3.85 -7.87
CA GLN A 44 3.80 -2.47 -8.20
C GLN A 44 3.18 -1.44 -7.26
N SER A 45 2.03 -1.75 -6.65
CA SER A 45 1.39 -0.87 -5.67
C SER A 45 1.98 -0.96 -4.26
N VAL A 46 2.55 -2.12 -3.88
CA VAL A 46 3.12 -2.35 -2.55
C VAL A 46 4.50 -1.72 -2.40
N LEU A 47 5.28 -1.65 -3.48
CA LEU A 47 6.61 -1.03 -3.47
C LEU A 47 6.61 0.41 -2.90
N PRO A 48 5.82 1.37 -3.43
CA PRO A 48 5.78 2.74 -2.90
C PRO A 48 5.13 2.82 -1.51
N LEU A 49 4.22 1.91 -1.18
CA LEU A 49 3.56 1.87 0.12
C LEU A 49 4.59 1.65 1.25
N VAL A 50 5.45 0.64 1.09
CA VAL A 50 6.48 0.31 2.09
C VAL A 50 7.55 1.40 2.19
N CYS A 51 7.85 2.10 1.09
CA CYS A 51 8.80 3.22 1.08
C CYS A 51 8.37 4.37 2.01
N VAL A 52 7.08 4.71 2.02
CA VAL A 52 6.55 5.77 2.90
C VAL A 52 6.59 5.35 4.37
N GLU A 53 6.25 4.10 4.67
CA GLU A 53 6.24 3.59 6.05
C GLU A 53 7.64 3.53 6.68
N ARG A 54 8.68 3.33 5.86
CA ARG A 54 10.09 3.27 6.29
C ARG A 54 10.55 4.54 7.02
N ALA A 55 10.04 5.72 6.66
CA ALA A 55 10.40 6.99 7.31
C ALA A 55 9.93 7.05 8.78
N SER A 56 8.74 6.52 9.08
CA SER A 56 8.22 6.46 10.46
C SER A 56 9.03 5.48 11.31
N PHE A 57 9.37 4.32 10.72
CA PHE A 57 10.15 3.28 11.40
C PHE A 57 11.49 3.81 11.94
N TYR A 58 12.25 4.58 11.14
CA TYR A 58 13.52 5.13 11.61
C TYR A 58 13.38 6.14 12.75
N ARG A 59 12.28 6.89 12.78
CA ARG A 59 12.03 7.89 13.83
C ARG A 59 11.68 7.23 15.16
N GLU A 60 10.86 6.18 15.14
CA GLU A 60 10.45 5.43 16.33
C GLU A 60 11.57 4.56 16.89
N ARG A 61 12.45 4.03 16.03
CA ARG A 61 13.64 3.30 16.46
C ARG A 61 14.67 4.21 17.14
N ALA A 62 14.80 5.46 16.71
CA ALA A 62 15.67 6.44 17.36
C ALA A 62 15.21 6.78 18.80
N SER A 63 13.90 6.68 19.08
CA SER A 63 13.35 6.82 20.44
C SER A 63 13.36 5.53 21.27
N GLN A 64 13.88 4.41 20.74
CA GLN A 64 13.88 3.09 21.39
C GLN A 64 12.52 2.62 21.92
N THR A 65 11.41 3.09 21.35
CA THR A 65 10.06 2.81 21.86
C THR A 65 9.60 1.37 21.58
N TYR A 66 10.07 0.75 20.49
CA TYR A 66 9.71 -0.63 20.11
C TYR A 66 10.85 -1.43 19.43
N ASN A 67 10.77 -2.76 19.55
CA ASN A 67 11.63 -3.71 18.85
C ASN A 67 11.18 -3.87 17.39
N ALA A 68 12.13 -4.01 16.46
CA ALA A 68 11.88 -4.17 15.02
C ALA A 68 10.94 -5.35 14.71
N LEU A 69 10.99 -6.42 15.51
CA LEU A 69 10.15 -7.61 15.30
C LEU A 69 8.64 -7.29 15.34
N TRP A 70 8.21 -6.43 16.27
CA TRP A 70 6.79 -6.08 16.41
C TRP A 70 6.26 -5.25 15.25
N TYR A 71 7.13 -4.48 14.61
CA TYR A 71 6.79 -3.68 13.43
C TYR A 71 6.54 -4.56 12.20
N PHE A 72 7.42 -5.53 11.94
CA PHE A 72 7.23 -6.51 10.86
C PHE A 72 6.01 -7.40 11.10
N LEU A 73 5.77 -7.81 12.34
CA LEU A 73 4.58 -8.60 12.68
C LEU A 73 3.29 -7.78 12.49
N GLY A 74 3.27 -6.52 12.90
CA GLY A 74 2.09 -5.67 12.76
C GLY A 74 1.74 -5.36 11.29
N SER A 75 2.74 -5.02 10.48
CA SER A 75 2.54 -4.76 9.04
C SER A 75 2.08 -5.99 8.28
N THR A 76 2.70 -7.15 8.50
CA THR A 76 2.27 -8.41 7.86
C THR A 76 0.86 -8.83 8.27
N LEU A 77 0.48 -8.64 9.55
CA LEU A 77 -0.85 -8.98 10.04
C LEU A 77 -1.95 -8.04 9.49
N ALA A 78 -1.62 -6.75 9.29
CA ALA A 78 -2.52 -5.76 8.71
C ALA A 78 -2.77 -6.02 7.21
N GLU A 79 -1.78 -6.55 6.51
CA GLU A 79 -1.85 -6.84 5.07
C GLU A 79 -2.64 -8.12 4.75
N LEU A 80 -2.64 -9.07 5.69
CA LEU A 80 -3.32 -10.36 5.59
C LEU A 80 -4.83 -10.24 5.29
N PRO A 81 -5.65 -9.50 6.07
CA PRO A 81 -7.08 -9.34 5.79
C PRO A 81 -7.34 -8.60 4.48
N TYR A 82 -6.47 -7.65 4.12
CA TYR A 82 -6.60 -6.91 2.87
C TYR A 82 -6.43 -7.83 1.65
N CYS A 83 -5.43 -8.72 1.67
CA CYS A 83 -5.20 -9.68 0.60
C CYS A 83 -6.36 -10.68 0.45
N PHE A 84 -6.88 -11.21 1.57
CA PHE A 84 -8.01 -12.14 1.55
C PHE A 84 -9.30 -11.48 1.03
N PHE A 85 -9.54 -10.23 1.41
CA PHE A 85 -10.70 -9.46 0.95
C PHE A 85 -10.61 -9.14 -0.55
N SER A 86 -9.44 -8.70 -1.02
CA SER A 86 -9.18 -8.43 -2.44
C SER A 86 -9.32 -9.70 -3.30
N GLY A 87 -8.76 -10.83 -2.83
CA GLY A 87 -8.92 -12.14 -3.47
C GLY A 87 -10.37 -12.64 -3.49
N ALA A 88 -11.13 -12.35 -2.42
CA ALA A 88 -12.56 -12.71 -2.35
C ALA A 88 -13.37 -11.92 -3.38
N LEU A 89 -13.17 -10.61 -3.44
CA LEU A 89 -13.80 -9.74 -4.45
C LEU A 89 -13.47 -10.20 -5.88
N PHE A 90 -12.20 -10.52 -6.14
CA PHE A 90 -11.79 -11.05 -7.44
C PHE A 90 -12.54 -12.34 -7.78
N THR A 91 -12.58 -13.29 -6.83
CA THR A 91 -13.22 -14.60 -7.03
C THR A 91 -14.73 -14.48 -7.23
N VAL A 92 -15.43 -13.69 -6.40
CA VAL A 92 -16.90 -13.55 -6.47
C VAL A 92 -17.36 -13.00 -7.81
N VAL A 93 -16.59 -12.10 -8.41
CA VAL A 93 -16.91 -11.53 -9.73
C VAL A 93 -16.46 -12.47 -10.85
N TYR A 94 -15.21 -12.95 -10.82
CA TYR A 94 -14.65 -13.74 -11.92
C TYR A 94 -15.28 -15.14 -12.05
N TYR A 95 -15.60 -15.79 -10.93
CA TYR A 95 -16.14 -17.16 -10.90
C TYR A 95 -17.46 -17.33 -11.69
N PRO A 96 -18.49 -16.48 -11.54
CA PRO A 96 -19.69 -16.56 -12.37
C PRO A 96 -19.46 -16.18 -13.83
N PHE A 97 -18.50 -15.29 -14.14
CA PHE A 97 -18.20 -14.92 -15.52
C PHE A 97 -17.61 -16.08 -16.34
N VAL A 98 -16.83 -16.95 -15.70
CA VAL A 98 -16.24 -18.13 -16.35
C VAL A 98 -17.22 -19.32 -16.40
N GLY A 99 -18.37 -19.23 -15.71
CA GLY A 99 -19.38 -20.30 -15.71
C GLY A 99 -18.97 -21.55 -14.94
N PHE A 100 -17.96 -21.46 -14.06
CA PHE A 100 -17.57 -22.58 -13.20
C PHE A 100 -18.66 -22.90 -12.18
N SER A 101 -18.97 -24.18 -11.99
CA SER A 101 -19.95 -24.66 -11.02
C SER A 101 -19.29 -25.43 -9.86
N GLY A 102 -19.74 -25.15 -8.63
CA GLY A 102 -19.33 -25.87 -7.42
C GLY A 102 -18.65 -25.02 -6.34
N PHE A 103 -19.38 -24.78 -5.25
CA PHE A 103 -18.93 -23.98 -4.10
C PHE A 103 -17.57 -24.44 -3.53
N GLY A 104 -17.36 -25.76 -3.38
CA GLY A 104 -16.08 -26.29 -2.86
C GLY A 104 -14.87 -25.95 -3.74
N LYS A 105 -15.04 -25.96 -5.07
CA LYS A 105 -13.99 -25.54 -6.00
C LYS A 105 -13.79 -24.02 -5.99
N GLY A 106 -14.87 -23.26 -5.80
CA GLY A 106 -14.81 -21.81 -5.62
C GLY A 106 -14.00 -21.38 -4.39
N VAL A 107 -14.16 -22.07 -3.26
CA VAL A 107 -13.36 -21.80 -2.04
C VAL A 107 -11.89 -22.13 -2.26
N LEU A 108 -11.58 -23.27 -2.89
CA LEU A 108 -10.20 -23.62 -3.23
C LEU A 108 -9.58 -22.62 -4.21
N PHE A 109 -10.35 -22.13 -5.18
CA PHE A 109 -9.90 -21.12 -6.12
C PHE A 109 -9.65 -19.78 -5.43
N TRP A 110 -10.54 -19.34 -4.54
CA TRP A 110 -10.35 -18.15 -3.72
C TRP A 110 -9.08 -18.25 -2.87
N LEU A 111 -8.87 -19.40 -2.21
CA LEU A 111 -7.68 -19.64 -1.40
C LEU A 111 -6.40 -19.61 -2.27
N ALA A 112 -6.41 -20.25 -3.44
CA ALA A 112 -5.28 -20.26 -4.36
C ALA A 112 -4.93 -18.84 -4.83
N ILE A 113 -5.91 -18.05 -5.29
CA ILE A 113 -5.71 -16.67 -5.73
C ILE A 113 -5.22 -15.79 -4.57
N SER A 114 -5.81 -15.92 -3.38
CA SER A 114 -5.38 -15.16 -2.21
C SER A 114 -3.93 -15.49 -1.84
N LEU A 115 -3.54 -16.76 -1.85
CA LEU A 115 -2.15 -17.18 -1.61
C LEU A 115 -1.18 -16.64 -2.66
N THR A 116 -1.56 -16.64 -3.94
CA THR A 116 -0.73 -16.04 -5.00
C THR A 116 -0.53 -14.54 -4.78
N ILE A 117 -1.59 -13.81 -4.37
CA ILE A 117 -1.50 -12.38 -4.05
C ILE A 117 -0.59 -12.16 -2.84
N LEU A 118 -0.77 -12.91 -1.75
CA LEU A 118 0.10 -12.82 -0.56
C LEU A 118 1.57 -13.06 -0.93
N MET A 119 1.84 -14.06 -1.77
CA MET A 119 3.21 -14.35 -2.22
C MET A 119 3.82 -13.17 -2.97
N GLN A 120 3.06 -12.51 -3.85
CA GLN A 120 3.52 -11.33 -4.58
C GLN A 120 3.72 -10.11 -3.67
N VAL A 121 2.87 -9.92 -2.67
CA VAL A 121 2.97 -8.82 -1.69
C VAL A 121 4.22 -8.98 -0.84
N TYR A 122 4.47 -10.17 -0.29
CA TYR A 122 5.68 -10.41 0.51
C TYR A 122 6.96 -10.37 -0.32
N MET A 123 6.90 -10.82 -1.58
CA MET A 123 8.00 -10.61 -2.52
C MET A 123 8.26 -9.10 -2.74
N GLY A 124 7.21 -8.29 -2.87
CA GLY A 124 7.29 -6.82 -2.95
C GLY A 124 7.95 -6.19 -1.72
N MET A 125 7.52 -6.61 -0.53
CA MET A 125 8.12 -6.15 0.73
C MET A 125 9.61 -6.54 0.83
N MET A 126 9.97 -7.77 0.43
CA MET A 126 11.37 -8.22 0.42
C MET A 126 12.23 -7.33 -0.49
N PHE A 127 11.74 -6.99 -1.69
CA PHE A 127 12.46 -6.10 -2.60
C PHE A 127 12.57 -4.67 -2.07
N ALA A 128 11.50 -4.14 -1.44
CA ALA A 128 11.53 -2.81 -0.84
C ALA A 128 12.58 -2.67 0.29
N TYR A 129 12.89 -3.76 1.01
CA TYR A 129 13.96 -3.77 2.02
C TYR A 129 15.34 -4.10 1.45
N ALA A 130 15.41 -4.95 0.42
CA ALA A 130 16.68 -5.37 -0.19
C ALA A 130 17.29 -4.29 -1.11
N LEU A 131 16.46 -3.47 -1.74
CA LEU A 131 16.88 -2.38 -2.61
C LEU A 131 16.86 -1.07 -1.81
N PRO A 132 18.00 -0.57 -1.31
CA PRO A 132 18.09 0.80 -0.82
C PRO A 132 18.07 1.83 -1.96
N SER A 133 18.13 1.40 -3.23
CA SER A 133 18.15 2.24 -4.41
C SER A 133 16.77 2.40 -5.06
N GLU A 134 16.27 3.63 -4.96
CA GLU A 134 15.40 4.31 -5.89
C GLU A 134 16.10 4.52 -7.25
N ASP A 135 16.45 3.48 -8.01
CA ASP A 135 17.30 3.68 -9.21
C ASP A 135 16.70 4.56 -10.32
N VAL A 136 15.47 5.07 -10.20
CA VAL A 136 15.05 6.27 -10.93
C VAL A 136 14.16 7.17 -10.09
N ALA A 137 14.69 8.33 -9.73
CA ALA A 137 13.99 9.52 -9.25
C ALA A 137 12.94 10.05 -10.25
N GLY A 138 11.87 9.29 -10.52
CA GLY A 138 10.87 9.61 -11.56
C GLY A 138 9.44 9.86 -11.06
N PHE A 139 8.97 9.16 -10.03
CA PHE A 139 7.57 9.30 -9.59
C PHE A 139 7.36 9.35 -8.06
N ASP A 140 8.16 8.63 -7.26
CA ASP A 140 7.93 8.49 -5.81
C ASP A 140 8.85 9.37 -4.93
N SER A 141 9.82 10.08 -5.54
CA SER A 141 10.62 11.09 -4.84
C SER A 141 9.76 12.28 -4.40
N ASN A 142 8.67 12.58 -5.12
CA ASN A 142 7.80 13.67 -4.74
C ASN A 142 7.10 13.37 -3.43
N THR A 143 6.63 12.17 -3.14
CA THR A 143 5.85 11.87 -1.93
C THR A 143 6.71 11.86 -0.67
N CYS A 144 7.89 11.23 -0.71
CA CYS A 144 8.82 11.22 0.42
C CYS A 144 9.54 12.57 0.63
N ASP A 145 9.94 13.26 -0.45
CA ASP A 145 10.51 14.62 -0.35
C ASP A 145 9.45 15.68 -0.03
N GLN A 146 8.18 15.50 -0.46
CA GLN A 146 7.09 16.40 -0.05
C GLN A 146 6.77 16.22 1.43
N ASP A 147 6.80 15.00 1.97
CA ASP A 147 6.55 14.80 3.40
C ASP A 147 7.74 15.26 4.25
N ALA A 148 8.98 15.03 3.79
CA ALA A 148 10.17 15.61 4.42
C ALA A 148 10.20 17.15 4.34
N ARG A 149 9.81 17.76 3.20
CA ARG A 149 9.63 19.21 3.06
C ARG A 149 8.48 19.73 3.91
N ASN A 150 7.33 19.07 3.94
CA ASN A 150 6.17 19.46 4.73
C ASN A 150 6.46 19.37 6.22
N HIS A 151 7.17 18.34 6.67
CA HIS A 151 7.61 18.21 8.06
C HIS A 151 8.64 19.30 8.43
N LYS A 152 9.62 19.58 7.55
CA LYS A 152 10.54 20.71 7.74
C LYS A 152 9.81 22.06 7.77
N LEU A 153 8.83 22.27 6.89
CA LEU A 153 7.96 23.45 6.86
C LEU A 153 7.15 23.57 8.15
N ARG A 154 6.54 22.49 8.64
CA ARG A 154 5.81 22.48 9.93
C ARG A 154 6.73 22.85 11.09
N LEU A 155 7.94 22.28 11.17
CA LEU A 155 8.92 22.64 12.20
C LEU A 155 9.44 24.08 12.07
N GLN A 156 9.56 24.61 10.85
CA GLN A 156 9.93 26.01 10.63
C GLN A 156 8.81 26.96 11.06
N VAL A 157 7.56 26.63 10.72
CA VAL A 157 6.36 27.37 11.14
C VAL A 157 6.23 27.35 12.67
N ASP A 158 6.40 26.19 13.32
CA ASP A 158 6.37 26.07 14.79
C ASP A 158 7.49 26.85 15.48
N ARG A 159 8.70 26.86 14.89
CA ARG A 159 9.79 27.69 15.41
C ARG A 159 9.50 29.18 15.25
N GLN A 160 8.86 29.59 14.15
CA GLN A 160 8.49 30.98 13.92
C GLN A 160 7.36 31.42 14.85
N THR A 161 6.31 30.63 15.03
CA THR A 161 5.22 30.94 15.97
C THR A 161 5.72 31.02 17.42
N CYS A 162 6.63 30.14 17.82
CA CYS A 162 7.26 30.21 19.15
C CYS A 162 8.10 31.49 19.34
N ARG A 163 8.93 31.87 18.34
CA ARG A 163 9.70 33.12 18.38
C ARG A 163 8.82 34.37 18.39
N LEU A 164 7.72 34.37 17.63
CA LEU A 164 6.78 35.49 17.61
C LEU A 164 6.01 35.61 18.93
N ARG A 165 5.67 34.47 19.55
CA ARG A 165 5.06 34.44 20.88
C ARG A 165 6.00 35.02 21.93
N ASP A 166 7.28 34.63 21.97
CA ASP A 166 8.27 35.19 22.91
C ASP A 166 8.48 36.71 22.69
N ARG A 167 8.56 37.15 21.42
CA ARG A 167 8.73 38.58 21.12
C ARG A 167 7.52 39.42 21.56
N SER A 168 6.29 38.93 21.34
CA SER A 168 5.06 39.58 21.79
C SER A 168 5.00 39.71 23.31
N THR A 169 5.32 38.64 24.06
CA THR A 169 5.33 38.66 25.52
C THR A 169 6.35 39.67 26.08
N ARG A 170 7.52 39.80 25.46
CA ARG A 170 8.53 40.81 25.86
C ARG A 170 8.08 42.24 25.61
N THR A 171 7.42 42.52 24.47
CA THR A 171 6.93 43.87 24.17
C THR A 171 5.80 44.28 25.13
N ILE A 172 4.91 43.34 25.49
CA ILE A 172 3.85 43.58 26.48
C ILE A 172 4.46 43.85 27.85
N ASN A 173 5.42 43.04 28.32
CA ASN A 173 6.07 43.27 29.61
C ASN A 173 6.85 44.60 29.65
N ASN A 174 7.52 45.00 28.56
CA ASN A 174 8.17 46.30 28.51
C ASN A 174 7.17 47.47 28.54
N ASN A 175 6.05 47.38 27.82
CA ASN A 175 5.04 48.44 27.86
C ASN A 175 4.34 48.53 29.23
N ILE A 176 4.10 47.40 29.90
CA ILE A 176 3.57 47.38 31.28
C ILE A 176 4.61 47.96 32.26
N ALA A 177 5.88 47.60 32.12
CA ALA A 177 6.95 48.14 32.96
C ALA A 177 7.15 49.66 32.78
N VAL A 178 7.00 50.17 31.55
CA VAL A 178 7.02 51.62 31.27
C VAL A 178 5.79 52.32 31.83
N PHE A 179 4.61 51.68 31.78
CA PHE A 179 3.38 52.25 32.34
C PHE A 179 3.35 52.23 33.87
N ALA A 180 4.04 51.29 34.52
CA ALA A 180 4.17 51.21 35.98
C ALA A 180 5.24 52.16 36.56
N ALA A 181 6.08 52.77 35.71
CA ALA A 181 7.16 53.68 36.10
C ALA A 181 6.80 55.17 35.96
N ASN A 182 5.56 55.49 35.59
CA ASN A 182 5.03 56.83 35.37
C ASN A 182 3.78 57.03 36.24
#